data_AF-A0A4Y2UDS4-F1
#
_entry.id   AF-A0A4Y2UDS4-F1
#
_cell.length_a   1.000
_cell.length_b   1.000
_cell.length_c   1.000
_cell.angle_alpha   90.00
_cell.angle_beta   90.00
_cell.angle_gamma   90.00
#
_symmetry.space_group_name_H-M   'P 1'
#
loop_
_entity.id
_entity.type
_entity.pdbx_description
1 polymer ?
#
loop_
_entity_poly.entity_id
_entity_poly.type
_entity_poly.pdbx_seq_one_letter_code
_entity_poly.pdbx_strand_id
1 'polypeptide(L)' 'MIDWSSITITSPPILRNISTALFRSIARDKKNPEWNFVHFPYDTQAVERCAKFVTKASIKVYGFQDRDGFIRSTFF' A
#
# COMPACT_ATOMS: atom_id res chain seq x y z
N MET A 1 -3.82 -16.86 -12.93
CA MET A 1 -3.57 -15.41 -13.08
C MET A 1 -4.83 -14.70 -12.60
N ILE A 2 -4.74 -13.75 -11.66
CA ILE A 2 -5.92 -13.04 -11.13
C ILE A 2 -6.37 -12.04 -12.19
N ASP A 3 -7.63 -12.15 -12.62
CA ASP A 3 -8.25 -11.17 -13.52
C ASP A 3 -8.71 -9.96 -12.72
N TRP A 4 -7.91 -8.89 -12.75
CA TRP A 4 -8.21 -7.64 -12.07
C TRP A 4 -9.37 -6.85 -12.71
N SER A 5 -9.79 -7.20 -13.93
CA SER A 5 -10.87 -6.49 -14.64
C SER A 5 -12.27 -6.92 -14.20
N SER A 6 -12.41 -8.13 -13.65
CA SER A 6 -13.67 -8.65 -13.12
C SER A 6 -13.90 -8.36 -11.63
N ILE A 7 -12.94 -7.71 -10.95
CA ILE A 7 -13.05 -7.37 -9.54
C ILE A 7 -13.82 -6.05 -9.37
N THR A 8 -14.83 -6.07 -8.51
CA THR A 8 -15.51 -4.84 -8.07
C THR A 8 -14.56 -4.05 -7.15
N ILE A 9 -14.07 -2.91 -7.63
CA ILE A 9 -13.20 -2.02 -6.85
C ILE A 9 -14.05 -1.31 -5.80
N THR A 10 -14.01 -1.79 -4.57
CA THR A 10 -14.65 -1.14 -3.41
C THR A 10 -13.71 -0.15 -2.76
N SER A 11 -14.26 0.98 -2.28
CA SER A 11 -13.47 1.96 -1.53
C SER A 11 -12.87 1.32 -0.28
N PRO A 12 -11.57 1.50 -0.01
CA PRO A 12 -10.93 1.03 1.22
C PRO A 12 -11.71 1.52 2.45
N PRO A 13 -11.82 0.72 3.52
CA PRO A 13 -12.55 1.10 4.75
C PRO A 13 -12.09 2.44 5.34
N ILE A 14 -10.81 2.78 5.20
CA ILE A 14 -10.25 4.06 5.66
C ILE A 14 -10.82 5.29 4.92
N LEU A 15 -11.31 5.09 3.68
CA LEU A 15 -11.93 6.13 2.86
C LEU A 15 -13.46 6.11 2.94
N ARG A 16 -14.07 5.25 3.78
CA ARG A 16 -15.53 5.06 3.85
C ARG A 16 -16.30 6.36 4.13
N ASN A 17 -15.73 7.25 4.94
CA ASN A 17 -16.37 8.50 5.35
C ASN A 17 -15.86 9.71 4.57
N ILE A 18 -15.14 9.48 3.46
CA ILE A 18 -14.44 10.54 2.72
C ILE A 18 -15.08 10.69 1.35
N SER A 19 -15.52 11.90 1.05
CA SER A 19 -16.05 12.21 -0.27
C SER A 19 -14.93 12.23 -1.32
N THR A 20 -15.25 11.82 -2.54
CA THR A 20 -14.29 11.83 -3.65
C THR A 20 -13.76 13.23 -3.95
N ALA A 21 -14.55 14.28 -3.73
CA ALA A 21 -14.13 15.67 -3.91
C ALA A 21 -13.05 16.07 -2.90
N LEU A 22 -13.25 15.71 -1.63
CA LEU A 22 -12.27 15.93 -0.56
C LEU A 22 -11.00 15.11 -0.81
N PHE A 23 -11.13 13.85 -1.22
CA PHE A 23 -9.97 13.03 -1.61
C PHE A 23 -9.15 13.70 -2.73
N ARG A 24 -9.81 14.23 -3.76
CA ARG A 24 -9.17 14.91 -4.90
C ARG A 24 -8.48 16.21 -4.49
N SER A 25 -9.06 17.00 -3.58
CA SER A 25 -8.40 18.23 -3.09
C SER A 25 -7.16 17.88 -2.29
N ILE A 26 -7.19 16.84 -1.47
CA ILE A 26 -6.04 16.45 -0.65
C ILE A 26 -4.90 15.88 -1.50
N ALA A 27 -5.22 15.06 -2.50
CA ALA A 27 -4.24 14.57 -3.46
C ALA A 27 -3.57 15.71 -4.24
N ARG A 28 -4.31 16.80 -4.52
CA ARG A 28 -3.81 17.97 -5.25
C ARG A 28 -2.97 18.90 -4.37
N ASP A 29 -3.48 19.22 -3.19
CA ASP A 29 -2.95 20.29 -2.35
C ASP A 29 -1.85 19.81 -1.39
N LYS A 30 -1.67 18.49 -1.23
CA LYS A 30 -0.67 17.79 -0.37
C LYS A 30 -0.59 18.26 1.09
N LYS A 31 -1.37 19.25 1.48
CA LYS A 31 -1.43 19.87 2.80
C LYS A 31 -2.88 19.92 3.22
N ASN A 32 -3.33 18.86 3.86
CA ASN A 32 -4.48 18.97 4.73
C ASN A 32 -4.01 18.62 6.15
N PRO A 33 -3.97 19.60 7.08
CA PRO A 33 -3.55 19.35 8.47
C PRO A 33 -4.48 18.37 9.19
N GLU A 34 -5.73 18.23 8.76
CA GLU A 34 -6.67 17.24 9.31
C GLU A 34 -6.49 15.84 8.70
N TRP A 35 -5.76 15.74 7.60
CA TRP A 35 -5.49 14.49 6.90
C TRP A 35 -4.06 14.04 7.13
N ASN A 36 -3.72 13.95 8.42
CA ASN A 36 -2.59 13.18 8.86
C ASN A 36 -2.97 11.71 8.60
N PHE A 37 -2.55 11.12 7.47
CA PHE A 37 -2.80 9.71 7.10
C PHE A 37 -2.56 8.84 8.33
N VAL A 38 -3.63 8.54 9.07
CA VAL A 38 -3.67 7.96 10.43
C VAL A 38 -2.30 7.46 10.82
N HIS A 39 -1.42 8.34 11.36
CA HIS A 39 0.04 8.24 11.30
C HIS A 39 0.45 6.79 11.18
N PHE A 40 0.50 6.27 9.94
CA PHE A 40 0.58 4.83 9.81
C PHE A 40 1.90 4.49 10.50
N PRO A 41 1.92 3.51 11.39
CA PRO A 41 3.15 3.10 12.05
C PRO A 41 4.04 2.37 11.03
N TYR A 42 4.27 2.99 9.88
CA TYR A 42 5.16 2.57 8.81
C TYR A 42 6.58 2.45 9.38
N ASP A 43 6.90 3.26 10.38
CA ASP A 43 8.16 3.23 11.13
C ASP A 43 8.10 2.38 12.40
N THR A 44 7.10 1.49 12.54
CA THR A 44 7.17 0.50 13.62
C THR A 44 7.92 -0.72 13.17
N GLN A 45 8.80 -1.20 14.06
CA GLN A 45 9.54 -2.45 13.92
C GLN A 45 8.64 -3.65 13.52
N ALA A 46 7.34 -3.59 13.84
CA ALA A 46 6.37 -4.60 13.44
C ALA A 46 6.11 -4.63 11.93
N VAL A 47 5.97 -3.47 11.28
CA VAL A 47 5.77 -3.37 9.83
C VAL A 47 7.02 -3.83 9.08
N GLU A 48 8.21 -3.41 9.53
CA GLU A 48 9.48 -3.86 8.97
C GLU A 48 9.65 -5.39 9.07
N ARG A 49 9.32 -5.97 10.23
CA ARG A 49 9.36 -7.42 10.45
C ARG A 49 8.41 -8.14 9.51
N CYS A 50 7.18 -7.66 9.37
CA CYS A 50 6.19 -8.26 8.46
C CYS A 50 6.67 -8.22 7.00
N ALA A 51 7.14 -7.06 6.52
CA ALA A 51 7.70 -6.94 5.16
C ALA A 51 8.88 -7.89 4.94
N LYS A 52 9.78 -8.02 5.93
CA LYS A 52 10.91 -8.97 5.90
C LYS A 52 10.45 -10.43 5.84
N PHE A 53 9.42 -10.81 6.60
CA PHE A 53 8.87 -12.16 6.59
C PHE A 53 8.22 -12.50 5.25
N VAL A 54 7.38 -11.60 4.73
CA VAL A 54 6.75 -11.76 3.40
C VAL A 54 7.83 -11.92 2.33
N THR A 55 8.85 -11.07 2.35
CA THR A 55 9.98 -11.13 1.41
C THR A 55 10.71 -12.48 1.48
N LYS A 56 11.04 -12.97 2.68
CA LYS A 56 11.71 -14.26 2.86
C LYS A 56 10.85 -15.43 2.38
N ALA A 57 9.55 -15.41 2.68
CA ALA A 57 8.61 -16.42 2.20
C ALA A 57 8.53 -16.43 0.67
N SER A 58 8.40 -15.26 0.04
CA SER A 58 8.39 -15.12 -1.42
C SER A 58 9.70 -15.62 -2.06
N ILE A 59 10.87 -15.32 -1.49
CA ILE A 59 12.17 -15.84 -1.98
C ILE A 59 12.18 -17.37 -1.96
N LYS A 60 11.65 -17.98 -0.89
CA LYS A 60 11.62 -19.44 -0.77
C LYS A 60 10.71 -20.09 -1.82
N VAL A 61 9.62 -19.43 -2.19
CA VAL A 61 8.63 -19.96 -3.14
C VAL A 61 9.04 -19.73 -4.60
N TYR A 62 9.48 -18.52 -4.95
CA TYR A 62 9.76 -18.12 -6.35
C TYR A 62 11.26 -18.14 -6.70
N GLY A 63 12.15 -18.32 -5.73
CA GLY A 63 13.59 -18.16 -5.95
C GLY A 63 14.01 -16.69 -6.11
N PHE A 64 15.32 -16.46 -6.19
CA PHE A 64 15.89 -15.11 -6.25
C PHE A 64 15.73 -14.39 -7.60
N GLN A 65 15.45 -15.17 -8.66
CA GLN A 65 15.49 -14.74 -10.07
C GLN A 65 14.11 -14.26 -10.56
N ASP A 66 13.00 -14.84 -10.10
CA ASP A 66 11.64 -14.45 -10.50
C ASP A 66 11.09 -13.34 -9.59
N ARG A 67 11.58 -12.12 -9.81
CA ARG A 67 11.38 -10.97 -8.91
C ARG A 67 10.09 -10.17 -9.11
N ASP A 68 9.20 -10.56 -10.02
CA ASP A 68 8.00 -9.78 -10.33
C ASP A 68 7.04 -9.60 -9.15
N GLY A 69 7.17 -10.39 -8.08
CA GLY A 69 6.37 -10.29 -6.84
C GLY A 69 7.01 -9.54 -5.67
N PHE A 70 8.23 -8.97 -5.80
CA PHE A 70 8.87 -8.24 -4.69
C PHE A 70 8.45 -6.78 -4.65
N ILE A 71 8.22 -6.27 -3.44
CA ILE A 71 8.10 -4.82 -3.21
C ILE A 71 9.46 -4.20 -3.55
N ARG A 72 9.57 -3.63 -4.75
CA ARG A 72 10.75 -2.89 -5.18
C ARG A 72 10.74 -1.54 -4.47
N SER A 73 11.82 -1.20 -3.76
CA SER A 73 12.04 0.18 -3.33
C SER A 73 12.23 1.04 -4.58
N THR A 74 11.16 1.64 -5.07
CA THR A 74 11.25 2.68 -6.10
C THR A 74 11.60 3.96 -5.38
N PHE A 75 12.90 4.22 -5.23
CA PHE A 75 13.39 5.57 -4.99
C PHE A 75 13.21 6.33 -6.30
N PHE A 76 12.29 7.32 -6.30
CA PHE A 76 12.22 8.39 -7.28
C PHE A 76 12.56 9.70 -6.58
#